data_AF-A0A920F2N4-F1
#
_entry.id   AF-A0A920F2N4-F1
#
_cell.length_a   1.000
_cell.length_b   1.000
_cell.length_c   1.000
_cell.angle_alpha   90.00
_cell.angle_beta   90.00
_cell.angle_gamma   90.00
#
_symmetry.space_group_name_H-M   'P 1'
#
loop_
_entity.id
_entity.type
_entity.pdbx_description
1 polymer ?
#
loop_
_entity_poly.entity_id
_entity_poly.type
_entity_poly.pdbx_seq_one_letter_code
_entity_poly.pdbx_strand_id
1 'polypeptide(L)'
;MVVLEFDEDINVDLAKQKVKDEVDAVVSSEDWPTFNNAKLEPNVFDLNFVEEFPIVNVTLEGDYTLDALNDYAELLEERIERLDQIKEVDIRGTQEREIEVAVDIHKMMASKVSFGDVIQAIRNENSTVSAGSIIANGQRRNIRVIGKSKTPQTWVSLWLKTRVERFT
;
A
#
# COMPACT_ATOMS: atom_id res chain seq x y z
N MET A 1 -5.86 -30.64 -21.03
CA MET A 1 -5.02 -29.60 -20.39
C MET A 1 -3.57 -29.96 -20.69
N VAL A 2 -2.85 -29.04 -21.30
CA VAL A 2 -1.41 -29.18 -21.61
C VAL A 2 -0.72 -28.06 -20.83
N VAL A 3 0.31 -28.40 -20.07
CA VAL A 3 1.10 -27.43 -19.30
C VAL A 3 2.47 -27.36 -19.95
N LEU A 4 2.95 -26.14 -20.18
CA LEU A 4 4.26 -25.85 -20.73
C LEU A 4 5.04 -25.12 -19.65
N GLU A 5 6.22 -25.63 -19.32
CA GLU A 5 7.14 -25.04 -18.35
C GLU A 5 8.32 -24.42 -19.10
N PHE A 6 8.72 -23.22 -18.70
CA PHE A 6 9.77 -22.44 -19.34
C PHE A 6 10.85 -22.09 -18.32
N ASP A 7 12.09 -21.93 -18.80
CA ASP A 7 13.19 -21.41 -17.99
C ASP A 7 12.95 -19.93 -17.60
N GLU A 8 13.45 -19.50 -16.44
CA GLU A 8 13.25 -18.13 -15.90
C GLU A 8 13.74 -17.01 -16.83
N ASP A 9 14.64 -17.32 -17.77
CA ASP A 9 15.24 -16.35 -18.69
C ASP A 9 14.28 -15.84 -19.78
N ILE A 10 13.13 -16.51 -20.00
CA ILE A 10 12.13 -16.07 -20.97
C ILE A 10 11.06 -15.21 -20.31
N ASN A 11 10.82 -14.03 -20.87
CA ASN A 11 9.72 -13.18 -20.43
C ASN A 11 8.37 -13.89 -20.69
N VAL A 12 7.49 -13.86 -19.68
CA VAL A 12 6.16 -14.50 -19.70
C VAL A 12 5.30 -14.05 -20.88
N ASP A 13 5.28 -12.76 -21.20
CA ASP A 13 4.49 -12.24 -22.33
C ASP A 13 5.01 -12.78 -23.66
N LEU A 14 6.34 -12.86 -23.81
CA LEU A 14 6.98 -13.43 -25.00
C LEU A 14 6.71 -14.93 -25.11
N ALA A 15 6.78 -15.66 -23.99
CA ALA A 15 6.48 -17.09 -23.96
C ALA A 15 5.01 -17.36 -24.35
N LYS A 16 4.08 -16.62 -23.76
CA LYS A 16 2.66 -16.69 -24.10
C LYS A 16 2.40 -16.37 -25.57
N GLN A 17 3.06 -15.34 -26.10
CA GLN A 17 2.95 -14.98 -27.51
C GLN A 17 3.43 -16.13 -28.41
N LYS A 18 4.62 -16.67 -28.17
CA LYS A 18 5.16 -17.80 -28.96
C LYS A 18 4.27 -19.04 -28.91
N VAL A 19 3.76 -19.38 -27.72
CA VAL A 19 2.82 -20.51 -27.56
C VAL A 19 1.55 -20.25 -28.35
N LYS A 20 1.01 -19.03 -28.26
CA LYS A 20 -0.19 -18.65 -29.02
C LYS A 20 0.05 -18.76 -30.52
N ASP A 21 1.18 -18.26 -31.03
CA ASP A 21 1.51 -18.30 -32.46
C ASP A 21 1.60 -19.74 -32.98
N GLU A 22 2.25 -20.64 -32.24
CA GLU A 22 2.33 -22.07 -32.60
C GLU A 22 0.97 -22.78 -32.51
N VAL A 23 0.19 -22.47 -31.48
CA VAL A 23 -1.16 -23.00 -31.31
C VAL A 23 -2.06 -22.52 -32.45
N ASP A 24 -2.02 -21.25 -32.82
CA ASP A 24 -2.80 -20.67 -33.91
C ASP A 24 -2.41 -21.28 -35.27
N ALA A 25 -1.11 -21.60 -35.47
CA ALA A 25 -0.63 -22.28 -36.66
C ALA A 25 -1.20 -23.70 -36.79
N VAL A 26 -1.24 -24.47 -35.71
CA VAL A 26 -1.81 -25.83 -35.68
C VAL A 26 -3.33 -25.79 -35.82
N VAL A 27 -4.01 -24.87 -35.13
CA VAL A 27 -5.47 -24.67 -35.26
C VAL A 27 -5.83 -24.30 -36.70
N SER A 28 -4.96 -23.57 -37.40
CA SER A 28 -5.15 -23.19 -38.81
C SER A 28 -5.03 -24.36 -39.80
N SER A 29 -4.43 -25.49 -39.40
CA SER A 29 -4.32 -26.69 -40.25
C SER A 29 -5.68 -27.31 -40.60
N GLU A 30 -5.70 -28.11 -41.67
CA GLU A 30 -6.89 -28.85 -42.14
C GLU A 30 -7.24 -30.03 -41.22
N ASP A 31 -6.25 -30.58 -40.51
CA ASP A 31 -6.39 -31.74 -39.62
C ASP A 31 -6.97 -31.36 -38.24
N TRP A 32 -7.14 -30.07 -37.96
CA TRP A 32 -7.67 -29.62 -36.67
C TRP A 32 -9.17 -29.93 -36.52
N PRO A 33 -9.60 -30.56 -35.41
CA PRO A 33 -10.99 -30.94 -35.22
C PRO A 33 -11.94 -29.74 -35.25
N THR A 34 -13.04 -29.90 -35.98
CA THR A 34 -14.14 -28.93 -36.02
C THR A 34 -15.36 -29.49 -35.29
N PHE A 35 -16.09 -28.59 -34.62
CA PHE A 35 -17.36 -28.90 -33.97
C PHE A 35 -18.41 -27.89 -34.46
N ASN A 36 -19.55 -28.36 -34.96
CA ASN A 36 -20.60 -27.50 -35.55
C ASN A 36 -20.08 -26.50 -36.60
N ASN A 37 -19.24 -26.95 -37.54
CA ASN A 37 -18.64 -26.10 -38.58
C ASN A 37 -17.75 -24.95 -38.05
N ALA A 38 -17.38 -24.96 -36.77
CA ALA A 38 -16.41 -24.03 -36.18
C ALA A 38 -15.17 -24.79 -35.71
N LYS A 39 -13.99 -24.16 -35.84
CA LYS A 39 -12.76 -24.67 -35.25
C LYS A 39 -12.81 -24.50 -33.74
N LEU A 40 -12.40 -25.52 -33.00
CA LEU A 40 -12.27 -25.42 -31.55
C LEU A 40 -11.06 -24.54 -31.22
N GLU A 41 -11.29 -23.34 -30.70
CA GLU A 41 -10.23 -22.42 -30.29
C GLU A 41 -9.74 -22.76 -28.87
N PRO A 42 -8.47 -23.14 -28.68
CA PRO A 42 -7.89 -23.34 -27.36
C PRO A 42 -7.65 -21.98 -26.68
N ASN A 43 -7.78 -21.95 -25.34
CA ASN A 43 -7.46 -20.77 -24.55
C ASN A 43 -6.03 -20.88 -24.00
N VAL A 44 -5.17 -19.90 -24.32
CA VAL A 44 -3.80 -19.79 -23.82
C VAL A 44 -3.77 -18.72 -22.74
N PHE A 45 -3.51 -19.13 -21.50
CA PHE A 45 -3.40 -18.25 -20.34
C PHE A 45 -2.15 -18.59 -19.54
N ASP A 46 -1.68 -17.58 -18.82
CA ASP A 46 -0.62 -17.71 -17.82
C ASP A 46 -1.19 -18.41 -16.58
N LEU A 47 -0.38 -19.28 -15.98
CA LEU A 47 -0.67 -19.94 -14.71
C LEU A 47 0.44 -19.65 -13.68
N ASN A 48 0.36 -18.50 -13.01
CA ASN A 48 1.25 -18.17 -11.89
C ASN A 48 0.74 -18.74 -10.55
N PHE A 49 1.03 -20.01 -10.28
CA PHE A 49 0.71 -20.63 -8.97
C PHE A 49 1.76 -20.36 -7.89
N VAL A 50 3.01 -20.08 -8.27
CA VAL A 50 4.14 -20.00 -7.31
C VAL A 50 4.01 -18.78 -6.40
N GLU A 51 3.41 -17.71 -6.89
CA GLU A 51 3.26 -16.45 -6.15
C GLU A 51 2.18 -16.52 -5.06
N GLU A 52 1.25 -17.49 -5.12
CA GLU A 52 0.17 -17.61 -4.14
C GLU A 52 0.57 -18.39 -2.88
N PHE A 53 1.72 -19.07 -2.88
CA PHE A 53 2.16 -19.88 -1.75
C PHE A 53 3.39 -19.26 -1.06
N PRO A 54 3.35 -19.11 0.28
CA PRO A 54 4.50 -18.59 1.00
C PRO A 54 5.67 -19.59 0.92
N ILE A 55 6.80 -19.11 0.42
CA ILE A 55 8.04 -19.90 0.26
C ILE A 55 8.72 -20.08 1.62
N VAL A 56 8.59 -19.10 2.51
CA VAL A 56 9.17 -19.10 3.86
C VAL A 56 8.16 -18.55 4.85
N ASN A 57 8.03 -19.20 6.00
CA ASN A 57 7.31 -18.67 7.16
C ASN A 57 8.30 -18.30 8.26
N VAL A 58 8.22 -17.06 8.74
CA VAL A 58 9.03 -16.56 9.85
C VAL A 58 8.11 -16.30 11.04
N THR A 59 8.47 -16.84 12.21
CA THR A 59 7.73 -16.60 13.45
C THR A 59 8.56 -15.73 14.38
N LEU A 60 7.95 -14.67 14.89
CA LEU A 60 8.55 -13.77 15.87
C LEU A 60 8.01 -14.11 17.26
N GLU A 61 8.92 -14.46 18.17
CA GLU A 61 8.62 -14.78 19.56
C GLU A 61 9.57 -14.01 20.48
N GLY A 62 9.04 -13.49 21.59
CA GLY A 62 9.86 -12.82 22.59
C GLY A 62 9.02 -12.25 23.74
N ASP A 63 9.70 -11.87 24.83
CA ASP A 63 9.09 -11.24 26.00
C ASP A 63 8.84 -9.74 25.75
N TYR A 64 7.97 -9.46 24.78
CA TYR A 64 7.58 -8.12 24.34
C TYR A 64 6.06 -8.02 24.22
N THR A 65 5.54 -6.79 24.24
CA THR A 65 4.12 -6.56 23.92
C THR A 65 3.86 -6.86 22.44
N LEU A 66 2.61 -7.19 22.12
CA LEU A 66 2.18 -7.45 20.73
C LEU A 66 2.51 -6.25 19.81
N ASP A 67 2.29 -5.02 20.29
CA ASP A 67 2.67 -3.79 19.59
C ASP A 67 4.16 -3.74 19.24
N ALA A 68 5.03 -4.06 20.20
CA ALA A 68 6.47 -4.01 19.97
C ALA A 68 6.92 -5.11 18.99
N LEU A 69 6.36 -6.31 19.10
CA LEU A 69 6.62 -7.40 18.14
C LEU A 69 6.16 -7.02 16.73
N ASN A 70 5.02 -6.34 16.61
CA ASN A 70 4.56 -5.84 15.32
C ASN A 70 5.46 -4.76 14.74
N ASP A 71 5.92 -3.79 15.54
CA ASP A 71 6.88 -2.78 15.08
C ASP A 71 8.19 -3.44 14.56
N TYR A 72 8.62 -4.55 15.17
CA TYR A 72 9.76 -5.35 14.67
C TYR A 72 9.42 -6.15 13.41
N ALA A 73 8.19 -6.65 13.28
CA ALA A 73 7.72 -7.35 12.10
C ALA A 73 7.71 -6.43 10.88
N GLU A 74 7.17 -5.20 11.01
CA GLU A 74 7.17 -4.17 9.97
C GLU A 74 8.60 -3.80 9.54
N LEU A 75 9.53 -3.69 10.50
CA LEU A 75 10.94 -3.43 10.19
C LEU A 75 11.58 -4.59 9.41
N LEU A 76 11.20 -5.83 9.70
CA LEU A 76 11.69 -7.01 9.00
C LEU A 76 11.09 -7.12 7.60
N GLU A 77 9.78 -6.90 7.46
CA GLU A 77 9.08 -6.79 6.18
C GLU A 77 9.78 -5.80 5.26
N GLU A 78 9.98 -4.54 5.68
CA GLU A 78 10.65 -3.51 4.87
C GLU A 78 12.10 -3.90 4.49
N ARG A 79 12.78 -4.70 5.30
CA ARG A 79 14.12 -5.19 4.99
C ARG A 79 14.11 -6.33 3.98
N ILE A 80 13.13 -7.22 4.07
CA ILE A 80 13.01 -8.40 3.21
C ILE A 80 12.44 -8.01 1.84
N GLU A 81 11.44 -7.13 1.80
CA GLU A 81 10.87 -6.60 0.55
C GLU A 81 11.87 -5.81 -0.30
N ARG A 82 12.97 -5.31 0.31
CA ARG A 82 14.05 -4.65 -0.45
C ARG A 82 14.91 -5.60 -1.26
N LEU A 83 14.75 -6.91 -1.11
CA LEU A 83 15.47 -7.89 -1.90
C LEU A 83 14.75 -8.09 -3.24
N ASP A 84 15.46 -7.90 -4.35
CA ASP A 84 14.88 -7.94 -5.70
C ASP A 84 14.18 -9.28 -6.04
N GLN A 85 14.56 -10.37 -5.36
CA GLN A 85 13.97 -11.70 -5.55
C GLN A 85 12.67 -11.92 -4.77
N ILE A 86 12.29 -10.99 -3.89
CA ILE A 86 11.09 -11.09 -3.06
C ILE A 86 9.98 -10.24 -3.68
N LYS A 87 8.87 -10.89 -4.01
CA LYS A 87 7.70 -10.22 -4.57
C LYS A 87 6.85 -9.53 -3.49
N GLU A 88 6.62 -10.23 -2.38
CA GLU A 88 5.68 -9.80 -1.32
C GLU A 88 6.06 -10.45 0.01
N VAL A 89 5.84 -9.71 1.10
CA VAL A 89 5.93 -10.21 2.47
C VAL A 89 4.64 -9.84 3.19
N ASP A 90 4.01 -10.80 3.86
CA ASP A 90 2.73 -10.61 4.56
C ASP A 90 2.91 -10.87 6.06
N ILE A 91 2.52 -9.89 6.89
CA ILE A 91 2.54 -10.02 8.34
C ILE A 91 1.17 -10.50 8.83
N ARG A 92 1.15 -11.68 9.46
CA ARG A 92 -0.08 -12.29 9.98
C ARG A 92 -0.14 -12.23 11.50
N GLY A 93 -1.34 -12.02 12.04
CA GLY A 93 -1.59 -12.03 13.49
C GLY A 93 -1.36 -10.68 14.19
N THR A 94 -1.23 -9.61 13.41
CA THR A 94 -1.18 -8.23 13.91
C THR A 94 -2.56 -7.57 13.86
N GLN A 95 -2.78 -6.59 14.75
CA GLN A 95 -3.94 -5.71 14.70
C GLN A 95 -3.48 -4.36 14.15
N GLU A 96 -4.10 -3.90 13.06
CA GLU A 96 -3.80 -2.58 12.49
C GLU A 96 -4.04 -1.47 13.54
N ARG A 97 -3.08 -0.55 13.64
CA ARG A 97 -3.17 0.57 14.58
C ARG A 97 -4.13 1.62 14.04
N GLU A 98 -5.32 1.69 14.61
CA GLU A 98 -6.30 2.74 14.33
C GLU A 98 -6.31 3.83 15.40
N ILE A 99 -6.47 5.09 14.99
CA ILE A 99 -6.68 6.21 15.91
C ILE A 99 -8.16 6.58 15.87
N GLU A 100 -8.88 6.27 16.94
CA GLU A 100 -10.27 6.69 17.11
C GLU A 100 -10.35 8.11 17.70
N VAL A 101 -11.12 8.98 17.05
CA VAL A 101 -11.37 10.35 17.53
C VAL A 101 -12.81 10.48 18.00
N ALA A 102 -13.02 10.33 19.31
CA ALA A 102 -14.32 10.54 19.94
C ALA A 102 -14.58 12.04 20.19
N VAL A 103 -15.70 12.55 19.70
CA VAL A 103 -16.10 13.97 19.84
C VAL A 103 -17.32 14.14 20.75
N ASP A 104 -17.31 15.18 21.59
CA ASP A 104 -18.42 15.54 22.47
C ASP A 104 -19.38 16.52 21.76
N ILE A 105 -20.56 16.02 21.42
CA ILE A 105 -21.59 16.76 20.67
C ILE A 105 -22.04 18.02 21.43
N HIS A 106 -22.13 17.98 22.77
CA HIS A 106 -22.57 19.13 23.56
C HIS A 106 -21.55 20.27 23.50
N LYS A 107 -20.25 19.94 23.59
CA LYS A 107 -19.17 20.92 23.45
C LYS A 107 -19.07 21.49 22.03
N MET A 108 -19.32 20.65 21.02
CA MET A 108 -19.36 21.08 19.62
C MET A 108 -20.49 22.08 19.36
N MET A 109 -21.69 21.80 19.86
CA MET A 109 -22.84 22.71 19.76
C MET A 109 -22.58 24.04 20.49
N ALA A 110 -22.05 23.98 21.73
CA ALA A 110 -21.71 25.18 22.49
C ALA A 110 -20.65 26.05 21.80
N SER A 111 -19.71 25.41 21.09
CA SER A 111 -18.60 26.08 20.39
C SER A 111 -18.92 26.45 18.95
N LYS A 112 -20.12 26.10 18.43
CA LYS A 112 -20.52 26.23 17.02
C LYS A 112 -19.49 25.60 16.06
N VAL A 113 -19.02 24.40 16.41
CA VAL A 113 -18.08 23.60 15.62
C VAL A 113 -18.84 22.44 14.99
N SER A 114 -18.68 22.24 13.68
CA SER A 114 -19.26 21.11 12.96
C SER A 114 -18.29 19.92 12.89
N PHE A 115 -18.81 18.73 12.57
CA PHE A 115 -17.95 17.57 12.29
C PHE A 115 -16.97 17.83 11.14
N GLY A 116 -17.38 18.60 10.12
CA GLY A 116 -16.51 19.01 9.03
C GLY A 116 -15.32 19.84 9.49
N ASP A 117 -15.52 20.73 10.46
CA ASP A 117 -14.44 21.54 11.04
C ASP A 117 -13.41 20.67 11.78
N VAL A 118 -13.87 19.63 12.50
CA VAL A 118 -12.99 18.67 13.19
C VAL A 118 -12.15 17.88 12.17
N ILE A 119 -12.79 17.34 11.12
CA ILE A 119 -12.10 16.59 10.07
C ILE A 119 -11.07 17.49 9.36
N GLN A 120 -11.44 18.73 9.05
CA GLN A 120 -10.54 19.67 8.38
C GLN A 120 -9.37 20.05 9.28
N ALA A 121 -9.60 20.24 10.59
CA ALA A 121 -8.55 20.52 11.56
C ALA A 121 -7.55 19.35 11.66
N ILE A 122 -8.04 18.11 11.74
CA ILE A 122 -7.20 16.90 11.75
C ILE A 122 -6.34 16.81 10.48
N ARG A 123 -6.94 17.03 9.30
CA ARG A 123 -6.23 17.00 8.02
C ARG A 123 -5.17 18.08 7.90
N ASN A 124 -5.49 19.29 8.37
CA ASN A 124 -4.57 20.42 8.33
C ASN A 124 -3.38 20.21 9.27
N GLU A 125 -3.60 19.63 10.44
CA GLU A 125 -2.52 19.30 11.37
C GLU A 125 -1.63 18.20 10.80
N ASN A 126 -2.19 17.15 10.20
CA ASN A 126 -1.42 16.06 9.59
C ASN A 126 -0.69 16.42 8.27
N SER A 127 -0.68 17.69 7.89
CA SER A 127 -0.07 18.13 6.63
C SER A 127 1.36 18.63 6.84
N THR A 128 2.25 18.25 5.93
CA THR A 128 3.64 18.74 5.92
C THR A 128 3.75 19.88 4.91
N VAL A 129 4.08 21.08 5.39
CA VAL A 129 4.18 22.29 4.56
C VAL A 129 5.64 22.71 4.43
N SER A 130 6.08 22.96 3.19
CA SER A 130 7.39 23.56 2.92
C SER A 130 7.33 25.05 3.27
N ALA A 131 8.19 25.52 4.18
CA ALA A 131 8.28 26.92 4.57
C ALA A 131 9.22 27.74 3.65
N GLY A 132 9.68 27.14 2.54
CA GLY A 132 10.58 27.76 1.59
C GLY A 132 12.06 27.53 1.92
N SER A 133 12.94 28.35 1.36
CA SER A 133 14.39 28.25 1.58
C SER A 133 14.97 29.56 2.06
N ILE A 134 15.75 29.53 3.15
CA ILE A 134 16.52 30.68 3.63
C ILE A 134 17.98 30.56 3.16
N ILE A 135 18.61 31.67 2.84
CA ILE A 135 20.05 31.71 2.55
C ILE A 135 20.73 32.18 3.84
N ALA A 136 21.50 31.28 4.46
CA ALA A 136 22.30 31.58 5.65
C ALA A 136 23.74 31.15 5.36
N ASN A 137 24.71 32.03 5.59
CA ASN A 137 26.15 31.79 5.35
C ASN A 137 26.46 31.31 3.91
N GLY A 138 25.78 31.86 2.89
CA GLY A 138 25.99 31.48 1.50
C GLY A 138 25.43 30.12 1.09
N GLN A 139 24.86 29.36 2.02
CA GLN A 139 24.15 28.11 1.73
C GLN A 139 22.64 28.31 1.77
N ARG A 140 21.96 27.83 0.73
CA ARG A 140 20.50 27.76 0.68
C ARG A 140 20.05 26.56 1.51
N ARG A 141 19.31 26.81 2.59
CA ARG A 141 18.71 25.79 3.44
C ARG A 141 17.21 25.77 3.23
N ASN A 142 16.67 24.61 2.90
CA ASN A 142 15.23 24.41 2.77
C ASN A 142 14.65 24.14 4.16
N ILE A 143 13.62 24.89 4.55
CA ILE A 143 12.90 24.70 5.80
C ILE A 143 11.59 23.99 5.48
N ARG A 144 11.31 22.92 6.19
CA ARG A 144 10.06 22.16 6.11
C ARG A 144 9.46 22.07 7.50
N VAL A 145 8.17 22.36 7.61
CA VAL A 145 7.39 22.15 8.82
C VAL A 145 6.65 20.83 8.67
N ILE A 146 7.00 19.86 9.50
CA ILE A 146 6.43 18.52 9.49
C ILE A 146 5.27 18.51 10.48
N GLY A 147 4.04 18.34 9.98
CA GLY A 147 2.82 18.25 10.80
C GLY A 147 2.40 16.81 11.16
N LYS A 148 3.14 15.79 10.72
CA LYS A 148 2.74 14.39 10.95
C LYS A 148 2.88 13.99 12.42
N SER A 149 1.77 14.05 13.16
CA SER A 149 1.68 13.68 14.58
C SER A 149 1.52 12.16 14.73
N LYS A 150 2.48 11.50 15.39
CA LYS A 150 2.50 10.03 15.58
C LYS A 150 1.87 9.56 16.89
N THR A 151 1.44 10.46 17.76
CA THR A 151 1.10 10.12 19.15
C THR A 151 -0.30 10.61 19.53
N PRO A 152 -1.14 9.80 20.21
CA PRO A 152 -2.49 10.17 20.62
C PRO A 152 -2.58 11.50 21.40
N GLN A 153 -1.58 11.82 22.23
CA GLN A 153 -1.61 13.04 23.05
C GLN A 153 -1.56 14.33 22.23
N THR A 154 -0.97 14.32 21.03
CA THR A 154 -0.92 15.50 20.16
C THR A 154 -2.30 15.83 19.60
N TRP A 155 -3.12 14.81 19.31
CA TRP A 155 -4.49 14.98 18.82
C TRP A 155 -5.44 15.57 19.87
N VAL A 156 -5.16 15.38 21.16
CA VAL A 156 -5.95 15.95 22.27
C VAL A 156 -5.82 17.48 22.33
N SER A 157 -4.72 18.05 21.80
CA SER A 157 -4.47 19.50 21.77
C SER A 157 -4.96 20.21 20.50
N LEU A 158 -5.79 19.57 19.66
CA LEU A 158 -6.29 20.14 18.41
C LEU A 158 -7.02 21.48 18.64
N TRP A 159 -6.43 22.58 18.19
CA TRP A 159 -7.02 23.91 18.31
C TRP A 159 -8.12 24.12 17.26
N LEU A 160 -9.38 24.03 17.68
CA LEU A 160 -10.53 24.14 16.76
C LEU A 160 -10.92 25.59 16.42
N LYS A 161 -10.53 26.59 17.25
CA LYS A 161 -10.82 28.00 16.98
C LYS A 161 -9.97 28.97 17.82
N THR A 162 -9.21 29.85 17.18
CA THR A 162 -8.59 31.01 17.84
C THR A 162 -9.58 32.17 17.86
N ARG A 163 -10.01 32.60 19.05
CA ARG A 163 -10.81 33.82 19.19
C ARG A 163 -9.89 35.03 19.03
N VAL A 164 -9.98 35.73 17.90
CA VAL A 164 -9.33 37.04 17.74
C VAL A 164 -10.29 38.09 18.29
N GLU A 165 -10.14 38.44 19.57
CA GLU A 165 -10.77 39.64 20.10
C GLU A 165 -9.99 40.84 19.57
N ARG A 166 -10.58 41.55 18.58
CA ARG A 166 -10.10 42.88 18.19
C ARG A 166 -10.47 43.84 19.33
N PHE A 167 -9.48 44.28 20.09
CA PHE A 167 -9.60 45.49 20.89
C PHE A 167 -9.58 46.70 19.94
N THR A 168 -10.70 47.42 19.86
CA THR A 168 -10.79 48.83 19.46
C THR A 168 -11.83 49.47 20.34
#